data_AF-A0A969D920-F1
#
_entry.id   AF-A0A969D920-F1
#
_cell.length_a   1.000
_cell.length_b   1.000
_cell.length_c   1.000
_cell.angle_alpha   90.00
_cell.angle_beta   90.00
_cell.angle_gamma   90.00
#
_symmetry.space_group_name_H-M   'P 1'
#
loop_
_entity.id
_entity.type
_entity.pdbx_description
1 polymer ?
#
loop_
_entity_poly.entity_id
_entity_poly.type
_entity_poly.pdbx_seq_one_letter_code
_entity_poly.pdbx_strand_id
1 'polypeptide(L)'
;MTFFNLSEPLVPPNPETIGMQDLNRLLKVHLKRRFVASPVLSKLAAWLSSINFSLTQIDRAFLLWGGVAITIFFLAQFSHLSWTTQSSIDAALTGIGIAGSAQLTWRLACSEKLRWVVFLWAVLMAGGMVVTAYGIFCSVVLVLAHLCSLWLGLCAVGYLAMGLGLRSRCFGAASLVHGMAITALSLNPSWQFLTTGLVIALTLFFFSVVPWDMREAEADELCGQPIAVIRPSAAMPSASRQS
;
A
#
# COMPACT_ATOMS: atom_id res chain seq x y z
N MET A 1 -21.11 -6.65 -18.55
CA MET A 1 -20.15 -6.05 -17.59
C MET A 1 -20.45 -6.61 -16.21
N THR A 2 -19.86 -7.75 -15.87
CA THR A 2 -20.01 -8.40 -14.55
C THR A 2 -18.77 -8.07 -13.74
N PHE A 3 -18.88 -7.07 -12.86
CA PHE A 3 -17.73 -6.45 -12.18
C PHE A 3 -17.13 -7.32 -11.06
N PHE A 4 -17.82 -8.35 -10.56
CA PHE A 4 -17.28 -9.23 -9.52
C PHE A 4 -17.82 -10.65 -9.67
N ASN A 5 -16.93 -11.63 -9.81
CA ASN A 5 -17.29 -13.05 -9.74
C ASN A 5 -17.10 -13.50 -8.29
N LEU A 6 -18.21 -13.69 -7.56
CA LEU A 6 -18.21 -13.99 -6.12
C LEU A 6 -17.75 -15.43 -5.80
N SER A 7 -17.56 -16.26 -6.82
CA SER A 7 -17.26 -17.69 -6.68
C SER A 7 -15.76 -18.01 -6.52
N GLU A 8 -14.87 -17.02 -6.67
CA GLU A 8 -13.42 -17.22 -6.50
C GLU A 8 -12.98 -17.05 -5.03
N PRO A 9 -12.14 -17.97 -4.51
CA PRO A 9 -11.62 -17.92 -3.15
C PRO A 9 -10.74 -16.68 -2.94
N LEU A 10 -10.90 -16.01 -1.79
CA LEU A 10 -10.15 -14.78 -1.44
C LEU A 10 -8.63 -15.00 -1.26
N VAL A 11 -8.17 -16.25 -1.17
CA VAL A 11 -6.77 -16.61 -0.95
C VAL A 11 -6.35 -17.55 -2.08
N PRO A 12 -5.40 -17.15 -2.96
CA PRO A 12 -4.89 -18.04 -3.99
C PRO A 12 -4.12 -19.21 -3.34
N PRO A 13 -4.26 -20.44 -3.83
CA PRO A 13 -3.39 -21.53 -3.45
C PRO A 13 -2.01 -21.34 -4.12
N ASN A 14 -1.09 -20.73 -3.37
CA ASN A 14 0.37 -20.80 -3.45
C ASN A 14 1.04 -20.70 -4.86
N PRO A 15 1.48 -19.52 -5.32
CA PRO A 15 2.32 -19.39 -6.52
C PRO A 15 3.81 -19.43 -6.18
N GLU A 16 4.55 -20.26 -6.92
CA GLU A 16 6.00 -20.44 -6.84
C GLU A 16 6.81 -19.13 -6.92
N THR A 17 7.75 -18.98 -6.00
CA THR A 17 8.58 -17.80 -5.72
C THR A 17 9.76 -17.60 -6.69
N ILE A 18 9.58 -17.82 -8.00
CA ILE A 18 10.69 -17.89 -8.96
C ILE A 18 10.65 -16.69 -9.92
N GLY A 19 11.37 -15.60 -9.57
CA GLY A 19 11.66 -14.53 -10.54
C GLY A 19 12.18 -13.23 -9.92
N MET A 20 11.54 -12.72 -8.86
CA MET A 20 11.88 -11.40 -8.31
C MET A 20 12.91 -11.39 -7.18
N GLN A 21 13.18 -12.53 -6.52
CA GLN A 21 14.15 -12.61 -5.42
C GLN A 21 15.60 -12.48 -5.88
N ASP A 22 15.93 -12.92 -7.09
CA ASP A 22 17.33 -13.02 -7.54
C ASP A 22 17.89 -11.67 -8.02
N LEU A 23 17.06 -10.86 -8.69
CA LEU A 23 17.41 -9.49 -9.11
C LEU A 23 17.72 -8.57 -7.90
N ASN A 24 16.99 -8.79 -6.81
CA ASN A 24 17.14 -8.02 -5.58
C ASN A 24 18.45 -8.36 -4.84
N ARG A 25 18.97 -9.58 -5.03
CA ARG A 25 20.25 -10.04 -4.45
C ARG A 25 21.44 -9.31 -5.08
N LEU A 26 21.42 -9.13 -6.40
CA LEU A 26 22.46 -8.42 -7.16
C LEU A 26 22.45 -6.90 -6.88
N LEU A 27 21.26 -6.30 -6.74
CA LEU A 27 21.13 -4.87 -6.45
C LEU A 27 21.61 -4.52 -5.03
N LYS A 28 21.43 -5.44 -4.07
CA LYS A 28 21.81 -5.29 -2.65
C LYS A 28 23.33 -5.24 -2.44
N VAL A 29 24.11 -5.91 -3.31
CA VAL A 29 25.58 -5.87 -3.27
C VAL A 29 26.11 -4.50 -3.71
N HIS A 30 25.47 -3.84 -4.67
CA HIS A 30 25.90 -2.52 -5.15
C HIS A 30 25.47 -1.36 -4.24
N LEU A 31 24.27 -1.41 -3.65
CA LEU A 31 23.75 -0.30 -2.82
C LEU A 31 24.34 -0.25 -1.40
N LYS A 32 24.80 -1.39 -0.84
CA LYS A 32 25.46 -1.45 0.48
C LYS A 32 26.74 -0.61 0.54
N ARG A 33 27.34 -0.29 -0.61
CA ARG A 33 28.57 0.52 -0.71
C ARG A 33 28.33 2.04 -0.60
N ARG A 34 27.09 2.53 -0.73
CA ARG A 34 26.81 3.97 -0.95
C ARG A 34 26.14 4.71 0.23
N PHE A 35 25.62 4.02 1.25
CA PHE A 35 24.74 4.64 2.27
C PHE A 35 25.30 4.74 3.70
N VAL A 36 26.60 4.51 3.92
CA VAL A 36 27.21 4.62 5.25
C VAL A 36 27.83 6.02 5.44
N ALA A 37 27.05 6.98 5.92
CA ALA A 37 27.56 8.33 6.23
C ALA A 37 26.87 9.07 7.40
N SER A 38 25.99 8.47 8.20
CA SER A 38 25.58 9.09 9.47
C SER A 38 25.25 8.08 10.59
N PRO A 39 25.66 8.37 11.86
CA PRO A 39 25.53 7.45 12.98
C PRO A 39 24.11 7.37 13.58
N VAL A 40 23.24 8.32 13.26
CA VAL A 40 21.83 8.33 13.71
C VAL A 40 20.96 7.54 12.73
N LEU A 41 21.19 7.69 11.42
CA LEU A 41 20.50 6.90 10.41
C LEU A 41 20.88 5.42 10.47
N SER A 42 22.09 5.08 10.92
CA SER A 42 22.52 3.68 11.02
C SER A 42 21.78 2.90 12.12
N LYS A 43 21.42 3.53 13.25
CA LYS A 43 20.65 2.89 14.32
C LYS A 43 19.19 2.67 13.92
N LEU A 44 18.60 3.66 13.27
CA LEU A 44 17.24 3.56 12.72
C LEU A 44 17.18 2.54 11.58
N ALA A 45 18.20 2.53 10.71
CA ALA A 45 18.37 1.53 9.66
C ALA A 45 18.68 0.13 10.22
N ALA A 46 19.39 0.00 11.34
CA ALA A 46 19.64 -1.27 12.01
C ALA A 46 18.37 -1.85 12.65
N TRP A 47 17.54 -0.99 13.27
CA TRP A 47 16.23 -1.37 13.78
C TRP A 47 15.28 -1.81 12.64
N LEU A 48 15.22 -1.04 11.55
CA LEU A 48 14.51 -1.41 10.31
C LEU A 48 15.11 -2.66 9.63
N SER A 49 16.41 -2.89 9.77
CA SER A 49 17.12 -4.07 9.25
C SER A 49 16.93 -5.31 10.12
N SER A 50 16.43 -5.21 11.35
CA SER A 50 16.09 -6.36 12.18
C SER A 50 14.82 -7.07 11.67
N ILE A 51 13.98 -6.34 10.94
CA ILE A 51 12.71 -6.81 10.35
C ILE A 51 12.94 -7.54 8.98
N ASN A 52 14.19 -7.77 8.57
CA ASN A 52 14.57 -8.08 7.18
C ASN A 52 14.29 -9.49 6.64
N PHE A 53 13.65 -10.42 7.36
CA PHE A 53 13.73 -11.80 6.87
C PHE A 53 12.84 -12.10 5.64
N SER A 54 11.75 -11.37 5.35
CA SER A 54 10.93 -11.63 4.14
C SER A 54 10.06 -10.48 3.60
N LEU A 55 10.11 -9.25 4.13
CA LEU A 55 9.16 -8.18 3.76
C LEU A 55 9.56 -7.41 2.49
N THR A 56 8.62 -7.31 1.54
CA THR A 56 8.74 -6.57 0.28
C THR A 56 8.83 -5.05 0.53
N GLN A 57 9.17 -4.28 -0.52
CA GLN A 57 9.21 -2.82 -0.42
C GLN A 57 7.84 -2.20 -0.11
N ILE A 58 6.76 -2.81 -0.61
CA ILE A 58 5.38 -2.38 -0.33
C ILE A 58 5.03 -2.68 1.13
N ASP A 59 5.34 -3.87 1.64
CA ASP A 59 5.01 -4.24 3.02
C ASP A 59 5.65 -3.28 4.02
N ARG A 60 6.88 -2.83 3.75
CA ARG A 60 7.57 -1.82 4.55
C ARG A 60 6.89 -0.46 4.50
N ALA A 61 6.34 -0.07 3.36
CA ALA A 61 5.57 1.17 3.23
C ALA A 61 4.28 1.09 4.05
N PHE A 62 3.61 -0.06 4.05
CA PHE A 62 2.44 -0.31 4.91
C PHE A 62 2.80 -0.29 6.39
N LEU A 63 3.89 -0.94 6.81
CA LEU A 63 4.36 -0.89 8.20
C LEU A 63 4.72 0.54 8.64
N LEU A 64 5.41 1.29 7.78
CA LEU A 64 5.75 2.69 8.03
C LEU A 64 4.48 3.51 8.27
N TRP A 65 3.50 3.43 7.36
CA TRP A 65 2.26 4.16 7.50
C TRP A 65 1.41 3.70 8.69
N GLY A 66 1.38 2.40 8.99
CA GLY A 66 0.67 1.88 10.16
C GLY A 66 1.26 2.39 11.46
N GLY A 67 2.59 2.44 11.55
CA GLY A 67 3.32 3.04 12.67
C GLY A 67 3.09 4.55 12.81
N VAL A 68 3.12 5.29 11.70
CA VAL A 68 2.81 6.73 11.68
C VAL A 68 1.36 6.97 12.15
N ALA A 69 0.40 6.23 11.60
CA ALA A 69 -1.02 6.38 11.93
C ALA A 69 -1.29 6.10 13.41
N ILE A 70 -0.84 4.96 13.94
CA ILE A 70 -1.08 4.64 15.36
C ILE A 70 -0.42 5.69 16.27
N THR A 71 0.77 6.19 15.92
CA THR A 71 1.45 7.22 16.72
C THR A 71 0.66 8.53 16.75
N ILE A 72 0.23 9.04 15.59
CA ILE A 72 -0.52 10.30 15.47
C ILE A 72 -1.84 10.21 16.27
N PHE A 73 -2.61 9.15 16.04
CA PHE A 73 -3.93 9.02 16.68
C PHE A 73 -3.85 8.66 18.16
N PHE A 74 -2.81 7.93 18.59
CA PHE A 74 -2.56 7.68 20.01
C PHE A 74 -2.15 8.96 20.73
N LEU A 75 -1.31 9.79 20.09
CA LEU A 75 -0.95 11.11 20.62
C LEU A 75 -2.19 11.99 20.74
N ALA A 76 -3.05 12.03 19.72
CA ALA A 76 -4.31 12.78 19.76
C ALA A 76 -5.27 12.33 20.87
N GLN A 77 -5.26 11.05 21.23
CA GLN A 77 -6.17 10.51 22.25
C GLN A 77 -5.70 10.78 23.69
N PHE A 78 -4.39 10.66 23.94
CA PHE A 78 -3.84 10.59 25.30
C PHE A 78 -2.87 11.71 25.67
N SER A 79 -2.48 12.53 24.70
CA SER A 79 -1.52 13.60 24.96
C SER A 79 -2.17 14.83 25.59
N HIS A 80 -1.41 15.52 26.43
CA HIS A 80 -1.75 16.84 26.96
C HIS A 80 -1.12 17.99 26.16
N LEU A 81 -0.54 17.71 25.00
CA LEU A 81 0.04 18.73 24.13
C LEU A 81 -1.05 19.69 23.62
N SER A 82 -0.65 20.93 23.34
CA SER A 82 -1.55 21.85 22.62
C SER A 82 -1.82 21.31 21.21
N TRP A 83 -3.05 21.52 20.71
CA TRP A 83 -3.44 21.12 19.36
C TRP A 83 -2.49 21.66 18.28
N THR A 84 -1.95 22.87 18.45
CA THR A 84 -0.98 23.47 17.52
C THR A 84 0.36 22.75 17.51
N THR A 85 0.87 22.36 18.69
CA THR A 85 2.12 21.59 18.81
C THR A 85 1.93 20.20 18.22
N GLN A 86 0.82 19.55 18.56
CA GLN A 86 0.49 18.24 18.05
C GLN A 86 0.33 18.25 16.52
N SER A 87 -0.39 19.23 15.96
CA SER A 87 -0.53 19.39 14.51
C SER A 87 0.81 19.53 13.79
N SER A 88 1.80 20.17 14.42
CA SER A 88 3.14 20.34 13.85
C SER A 88 3.91 19.02 13.84
N ILE A 89 3.79 18.23 14.92
CA ILE A 89 4.37 16.88 15.02
C ILE A 89 3.70 15.95 14.00
N ASP A 90 2.37 15.97 13.94
CA ASP A 90 1.57 15.12 13.06
C ASP A 90 1.87 15.44 11.58
N ALA A 91 2.06 16.72 11.24
CA ALA A 91 2.49 17.14 9.91
C ALA A 91 3.90 16.63 9.56
N ALA A 92 4.84 16.70 10.50
CA ALA A 92 6.19 16.18 10.29
C ALA A 92 6.18 14.65 10.11
N LEU A 93 5.44 13.92 10.93
CA LEU A 93 5.28 12.47 10.81
C LEU A 93 4.59 12.07 9.50
N THR A 94 3.55 12.79 9.09
CA THR A 94 2.86 12.58 7.81
C THR A 94 3.81 12.84 6.64
N GLY A 95 4.61 13.92 6.70
CA GLY A 95 5.63 14.21 5.69
C GLY A 95 6.68 13.11 5.57
N ILE A 96 7.15 12.56 6.70
CA ILE A 96 8.05 11.39 6.73
C ILE A 96 7.36 10.16 6.12
N GLY A 97 6.07 9.93 6.44
CA GLY A 97 5.27 8.86 5.85
C GLY A 97 5.18 8.97 4.33
N ILE A 98 4.86 10.16 3.80
CA ILE A 98 4.77 10.43 2.36
C ILE A 98 6.13 10.22 1.69
N ALA A 99 7.18 10.88 2.17
CA ALA A 99 8.50 10.80 1.55
C ALA A 99 9.08 9.38 1.64
N GLY A 100 8.95 8.73 2.80
CA GLY A 100 9.44 7.37 3.03
C GLY A 100 8.71 6.33 2.20
N SER A 101 7.38 6.37 2.16
CA SER A 101 6.58 5.45 1.34
C SER A 101 6.81 5.69 -0.16
N ALA A 102 6.91 6.95 -0.61
CA ALA A 102 7.26 7.27 -1.98
C ALA A 102 8.65 6.71 -2.33
N GLN A 103 9.68 6.93 -1.50
CA GLN A 103 11.01 6.41 -1.76
C GLN A 103 11.05 4.87 -1.82
N LEU A 104 10.34 4.21 -0.91
CA LEU A 104 10.26 2.74 -0.86
C LEU A 104 9.57 2.17 -2.10
N THR A 105 8.48 2.80 -2.54
CA THR A 105 7.63 2.27 -3.62
C THR A 105 7.95 2.83 -5.00
N TRP A 106 8.74 3.91 -5.12
CA TRP A 106 8.95 4.61 -6.40
C TRP A 106 9.49 3.71 -7.50
N ARG A 107 10.48 2.86 -7.19
CA ARG A 107 11.08 1.98 -8.19
C ARG A 107 10.09 0.95 -8.71
N LEU A 108 9.33 0.35 -7.80
CA LEU A 108 8.29 -0.62 -8.12
C LEU A 108 7.14 0.03 -8.89
N ALA A 109 6.73 1.23 -8.47
CA ALA A 109 5.71 2.01 -9.13
C ALA A 109 6.11 2.41 -10.57
N CYS A 110 7.41 2.65 -10.80
CA CYS A 110 7.92 2.91 -12.15
C CYS A 110 7.93 1.65 -13.02
N SER A 111 8.31 0.49 -12.48
CA SER A 111 8.35 -0.76 -13.26
C SER A 111 6.96 -1.30 -13.59
N GLU A 112 6.00 -1.15 -12.69
CA GLU A 112 4.65 -1.72 -12.84
C GLU A 112 3.59 -0.69 -13.32
N LYS A 113 4.02 0.50 -13.76
CA LYS A 113 3.14 1.63 -14.14
C LYS A 113 2.17 2.09 -13.03
N LEU A 114 2.43 1.73 -11.77
CA LEU A 114 1.63 2.10 -10.58
C LEU A 114 1.97 3.49 -10.01
N ARG A 115 2.61 4.37 -10.79
CA ARG A 115 2.98 5.73 -10.37
C ARG A 115 1.76 6.54 -9.89
N TRP A 116 0.61 6.32 -10.51
CA TRP A 116 -0.64 6.99 -10.14
C TRP A 116 -1.03 6.70 -8.68
N VAL A 117 -0.77 5.49 -8.16
CA VAL A 117 -1.08 5.11 -6.77
C VAL A 117 -0.26 5.95 -5.80
N VAL A 118 1.04 6.10 -6.08
CA VAL A 118 1.95 6.90 -5.24
C VAL A 118 1.50 8.36 -5.21
N PHE A 119 1.17 8.93 -6.37
CA PHE A 119 0.68 10.31 -6.44
C PHE A 119 -0.68 10.49 -5.77
N LEU A 120 -1.60 9.55 -5.95
CA LEU A 120 -2.91 9.59 -5.30
C LEU A 120 -2.76 9.65 -3.78
N TRP A 121 -1.99 8.75 -3.18
CA TRP A 121 -1.79 8.73 -1.73
C TRP A 121 -1.04 9.96 -1.25
N ALA A 122 -0.02 10.43 -1.96
CA ALA A 122 0.67 11.67 -1.61
C ALA A 122 -0.29 12.87 -1.57
N VAL A 123 -1.17 13.00 -2.58
CA VAL A 123 -2.17 14.07 -2.65
C VAL A 123 -3.21 13.93 -1.54
N LEU A 124 -3.75 12.74 -1.30
CA LEU A 124 -4.76 12.51 -0.24
C LEU A 124 -4.19 12.81 1.15
N MET A 125 -2.99 12.32 1.47
CA MET A 125 -2.35 12.54 2.77
C MET A 125 -1.95 14.01 2.96
N ALA A 126 -1.39 14.66 1.92
CA ALA A 126 -1.08 16.08 1.98
C ALA A 126 -2.34 16.95 2.11
N GLY A 127 -3.41 16.61 1.39
CA GLY A 127 -4.70 17.29 1.48
C GLY A 127 -5.30 17.16 2.89
N GLY A 128 -5.34 15.95 3.45
CA GLY A 128 -5.81 15.72 4.82
C GLY A 128 -5.01 16.49 5.87
N MET A 129 -3.68 16.52 5.71
CA MET A 129 -2.78 17.31 6.56
C MET A 129 -3.06 18.81 6.47
N VAL A 130 -3.23 19.37 5.26
CA VAL A 130 -3.55 20.79 5.07
C VAL A 130 -4.90 21.15 5.68
N VAL A 131 -5.93 20.32 5.45
CA VAL A 131 -7.27 20.55 6.03
C VAL A 131 -7.23 20.45 7.56
N THR A 132 -6.49 19.48 8.11
CA THR A 132 -6.30 19.33 9.57
C THR A 132 -5.62 20.57 10.15
N ALA A 133 -4.52 21.02 9.54
CA ALA A 133 -3.81 22.22 9.97
C ALA A 133 -4.71 23.45 9.88
N TYR A 134 -5.44 23.64 8.79
CA TYR A 134 -6.40 24.73 8.63
C TYR A 134 -7.47 24.71 9.74
N GLY A 135 -8.03 23.53 10.05
CA GLY A 135 -8.97 23.38 11.15
C GLY A 135 -8.39 23.86 12.48
N ILE A 136 -7.16 23.44 12.79
CA ILE A 136 -6.51 23.73 14.08
C ILE A 136 -6.09 25.21 14.17
N PHE A 137 -5.40 25.74 13.16
CA PHE A 137 -4.89 27.11 13.18
C PHE A 137 -6.00 28.16 13.01
N CYS A 138 -7.05 27.86 12.24
CA CYS A 138 -8.19 28.75 12.06
C CYS A 138 -9.37 28.44 13.00
N SER A 139 -9.21 27.48 13.92
CA SER A 139 -10.23 27.07 14.90
C SER A 139 -11.59 26.72 14.26
N VAL A 140 -11.57 26.05 13.10
CA VAL A 140 -12.78 25.67 12.37
C VAL A 140 -13.43 24.46 13.03
N VAL A 141 -14.39 24.72 13.90
CA VAL A 141 -15.07 23.70 14.73
C VAL A 141 -15.61 22.52 13.90
N LEU A 142 -16.15 22.79 12.72
CA LEU A 142 -16.68 21.74 11.84
C LEU A 142 -15.59 20.73 11.43
N VAL A 143 -14.39 21.21 11.11
CA VAL A 143 -13.25 20.34 10.75
C VAL A 143 -12.76 19.58 11.97
N LEU A 144 -12.66 20.25 13.13
CA LEU A 144 -12.22 19.64 14.39
C LEU A 144 -13.18 18.54 14.86
N ALA A 145 -14.48 18.77 14.75
CA ALA A 145 -15.51 17.81 15.15
C ALA A 145 -15.53 16.55 14.26
N HIS A 146 -15.06 16.65 13.02
CA HIS A 146 -15.08 15.57 12.03
C HIS A 146 -13.70 15.10 11.60
N LEU A 147 -12.66 15.38 12.37
CA LEU A 147 -11.28 15.09 12.02
C LEU A 147 -11.04 13.59 11.81
N CYS A 148 -11.56 12.76 12.71
CA CYS A 148 -11.49 11.30 12.60
C CYS A 148 -12.23 10.77 11.36
N SER A 149 -13.46 11.25 11.13
CA SER A 149 -14.25 10.89 9.96
C SER A 149 -13.57 11.31 8.65
N LEU A 150 -12.90 12.47 8.64
CA LEU A 150 -12.14 12.97 7.50
C LEU A 150 -10.99 12.02 7.15
N TRP A 151 -10.19 11.61 8.13
CA TRP A 151 -9.05 10.72 7.87
C TRP A 151 -9.48 9.31 7.44
N LEU A 152 -10.51 8.73 8.08
CA LEU A 152 -11.11 7.49 7.61
C LEU A 152 -11.70 7.63 6.20
N GLY A 153 -12.33 8.77 5.90
CA GLY A 153 -12.88 9.07 4.59
C GLY A 153 -11.80 9.13 3.50
N LEU A 154 -10.68 9.81 3.76
CA LEU A 154 -9.54 9.86 2.85
C LEU A 154 -8.96 8.45 2.60
N CYS A 155 -8.81 7.65 3.65
CA CYS A 155 -8.39 6.26 3.51
C CYS A 155 -9.40 5.43 2.72
N ALA A 156 -10.70 5.57 3.00
CA ALA A 156 -11.76 4.86 2.27
C ALA A 156 -11.74 5.20 0.78
N VAL A 157 -11.57 6.48 0.42
CA VAL A 157 -11.44 6.93 -0.97
C VAL A 157 -10.17 6.38 -1.62
N GLY A 158 -9.03 6.45 -0.94
CA GLY A 158 -7.76 5.93 -1.45
C GLY A 158 -7.81 4.43 -1.72
N TYR A 159 -8.36 3.65 -0.77
CA TYR A 159 -8.55 2.22 -0.93
C TYR A 159 -9.59 1.87 -1.99
N LEU A 160 -10.67 2.65 -2.14
CA LEU A 160 -11.63 2.44 -3.21
C LEU A 160 -10.98 2.65 -4.58
N ALA A 161 -10.24 3.75 -4.74
CA ALA A 161 -9.52 4.03 -5.97
C ALA A 161 -8.50 2.94 -6.30
N MET A 162 -7.77 2.42 -5.32
CA MET A 162 -6.90 1.25 -5.49
C MET A 162 -7.69 -0.03 -5.83
N GLY A 163 -8.81 -0.28 -5.17
CA GLY A 163 -9.67 -1.43 -5.45
C GLY A 163 -10.19 -1.43 -6.88
N LEU A 164 -10.58 -0.27 -7.39
CA LEU A 164 -11.03 -0.11 -8.78
C LEU A 164 -9.85 -0.15 -9.77
N GLY A 165 -8.78 0.60 -9.51
CA GLY A 165 -7.65 0.74 -10.40
C GLY A 165 -6.76 -0.50 -10.50
N LEU A 166 -6.65 -1.27 -9.41
CA LEU A 166 -5.90 -2.53 -9.35
C LEU A 166 -6.82 -3.77 -9.43
N ARG A 167 -8.14 -3.55 -9.59
CA ARG A 167 -9.17 -4.60 -9.55
C ARG A 167 -9.05 -5.53 -8.34
N SER A 168 -8.66 -4.98 -7.19
CA SER A 168 -8.38 -5.74 -5.98
C SER A 168 -9.57 -5.74 -5.01
N ARG A 169 -10.07 -6.93 -4.70
CA ARG A 169 -11.15 -7.14 -3.73
C ARG A 169 -10.72 -6.75 -2.32
N CYS A 170 -9.45 -6.95 -1.98
CA CYS A 170 -8.91 -6.64 -0.65
C CYS A 170 -8.95 -5.13 -0.36
N PHE A 171 -8.55 -4.29 -1.32
CA PHE A 171 -8.64 -2.83 -1.16
C PHE A 171 -10.10 -2.33 -1.17
N GLY A 172 -10.98 -2.96 -1.96
CA GLY A 172 -12.42 -2.70 -1.88
C GLY A 172 -13.02 -3.01 -0.50
N ALA A 173 -12.65 -4.14 0.10
CA ALA A 173 -13.07 -4.51 1.45
C ALA A 173 -12.52 -3.53 2.51
N ALA A 174 -11.26 -3.11 2.39
CA ALA A 174 -10.69 -2.09 3.28
C ALA A 174 -11.42 -0.74 3.17
N SER A 175 -11.83 -0.33 1.97
CA SER A 175 -12.65 0.86 1.79
C SER A 175 -13.97 0.77 2.56
N LEU A 176 -14.66 -0.38 2.48
CA LEU A 176 -15.90 -0.62 3.23
C LEU A 176 -15.67 -0.63 4.74
N VAL A 177 -14.59 -1.26 5.22
CA VAL A 177 -14.22 -1.26 6.64
C VAL A 177 -14.04 0.16 7.16
N HIS A 178 -13.36 1.03 6.41
CA HIS A 178 -13.17 2.43 6.79
C HIS A 178 -14.48 3.22 6.73
N GLY A 179 -15.33 2.98 5.73
CA GLY A 179 -16.68 3.57 5.65
C GLY A 179 -17.58 3.16 6.83
N MET A 180 -17.58 1.88 7.20
CA MET A 180 -18.30 1.39 8.38
C MET A 180 -17.74 1.98 9.67
N ALA A 181 -16.41 2.10 9.78
CA ALA A 181 -15.78 2.72 10.93
C ALA A 181 -16.24 4.17 11.14
N ILE A 182 -16.45 4.96 10.07
CA ILE A 182 -17.02 6.32 10.17
C ILE A 182 -18.38 6.30 10.88
N THR A 183 -19.25 5.36 10.53
CA THR A 183 -20.57 5.24 11.20
C THR A 183 -20.42 4.80 12.66
N ALA A 184 -19.47 3.92 12.95
CA ALA A 184 -19.20 3.42 14.30
C ALA A 184 -18.59 4.49 15.23
N LEU A 185 -17.92 5.52 14.70
CA LEU A 185 -17.38 6.62 15.52
C LEU A 185 -18.46 7.33 16.35
N SER A 186 -19.69 7.39 15.85
CA SER A 186 -20.82 8.02 16.54
C SER A 186 -21.19 7.31 17.85
N LEU A 187 -20.82 6.03 18.02
CA LEU A 187 -21.18 5.24 19.19
C LEU A 187 -20.36 5.61 20.43
N ASN A 188 -19.11 6.07 20.25
CA ASN A 188 -18.19 6.40 21.35
C ASN A 188 -17.30 7.60 20.98
N PRO A 189 -17.82 8.83 21.03
CA PRO A 189 -17.09 10.03 20.60
C PRO A 189 -15.83 10.30 21.44
N SER A 190 -15.77 9.83 22.68
CA SER A 190 -14.61 10.00 23.55
C SER A 190 -13.38 9.18 23.12
N TRP A 191 -13.58 8.08 22.39
CA TRP A 191 -12.51 7.17 21.93
C TRP A 191 -12.24 7.26 20.42
N GLN A 192 -12.82 8.27 19.76
CA GLN A 192 -12.82 8.38 18.30
C GLN A 192 -11.41 8.39 17.68
N PHE A 193 -10.42 9.02 18.34
CA PHE A 193 -9.06 9.09 17.83
C PHE A 193 -8.40 7.72 17.89
N LEU A 194 -8.49 7.03 19.05
CA LEU A 194 -7.93 5.68 19.16
C LEU A 194 -8.59 4.69 18.19
N THR A 195 -9.92 4.70 18.09
CA THR A 195 -10.64 3.83 17.16
C THR A 195 -10.18 4.07 15.72
N THR A 196 -10.06 5.33 15.32
CA THR A 196 -9.56 5.70 13.99
C THR A 196 -8.13 5.21 13.76
N GLY A 197 -7.23 5.49 14.70
CA GLY A 197 -5.84 5.04 14.64
C GLY A 197 -5.71 3.53 14.51
N LEU A 198 -6.47 2.77 15.32
CA LEU A 198 -6.48 1.31 15.27
C LEU A 198 -7.04 0.78 13.95
N VAL A 199 -8.15 1.31 13.45
CA VAL A 199 -8.72 0.88 12.17
C VAL A 199 -7.72 1.09 11.04
N ILE A 200 -7.10 2.29 10.96
CA ILE A 200 -6.12 2.60 9.92
C ILE A 200 -4.88 1.72 10.07
N ALA A 201 -4.29 1.65 11.27
CA ALA A 201 -3.05 0.92 11.51
C ALA A 201 -3.20 -0.59 11.34
N LEU A 202 -4.27 -1.19 11.87
CA LEU A 202 -4.53 -2.62 11.72
C LEU A 202 -4.79 -3.00 10.27
N THR A 203 -5.47 -2.14 9.48
CA THR A 203 -5.63 -2.36 8.04
C THR A 203 -4.28 -2.38 7.32
N LEU A 204 -3.39 -1.43 7.64
CA LEU A 204 -2.06 -1.35 7.05
C LEU A 204 -1.17 -2.52 7.49
N PHE A 205 -1.20 -2.89 8.77
CA PHE A 205 -0.48 -4.06 9.27
C PHE A 205 -0.99 -5.35 8.65
N PHE A 206 -2.31 -5.49 8.47
CA PHE A 206 -2.90 -6.60 7.73
C PHE A 206 -2.34 -6.69 6.31
N PHE A 207 -2.32 -5.57 5.57
CA PHE A 207 -1.72 -5.54 4.24
C PHE A 207 -0.22 -5.77 4.22
N SER A 208 0.50 -5.53 5.31
CA SER A 208 1.94 -5.85 5.36
C SER A 208 2.24 -7.35 5.46
N VAL A 209 1.24 -8.17 5.81
CA VAL A 209 1.41 -9.62 6.04
C VAL A 209 0.62 -10.45 5.04
N VAL A 210 -0.58 -10.00 4.69
CA VAL A 210 -1.50 -10.77 3.83
C VAL A 210 -1.32 -10.35 2.37
N PRO A 211 -1.02 -11.30 1.46
CA PRO A 211 -1.01 -11.03 0.04
C PRO A 211 -2.34 -10.44 -0.41
N TRP A 212 -2.29 -9.32 -1.12
CA TRP A 212 -3.47 -8.71 -1.70
C TRP A 212 -3.63 -9.16 -3.16
N ASP A 213 -4.86 -9.48 -3.55
CA ASP A 213 -5.21 -9.91 -4.90
C ASP A 213 -4.94 -8.77 -5.90
N MET A 214 -3.80 -8.82 -6.60
CA MET A 214 -3.56 -8.06 -7.82
C MET A 214 -3.88 -8.99 -8.98
N ARG A 215 -5.10 -8.93 -9.50
CA ARG A 215 -5.40 -9.56 -10.79
C ARG A 215 -4.58 -8.82 -11.84
N GLU A 216 -3.61 -9.50 -12.44
CA GLU A 216 -2.81 -8.96 -13.55
C GLU A 216 -3.75 -8.29 -14.55
N ALA A 217 -3.66 -6.97 -14.63
CA ALA A 217 -4.29 -6.24 -15.72
C ALA A 217 -3.56 -6.68 -17.00
N GLU A 218 -4.30 -7.31 -17.91
CA GLU A 218 -3.95 -7.50 -19.32
C GLU A 218 -2.89 -8.58 -19.68
N ALA A 219 -2.81 -9.69 -18.96
CA ALA A 219 -2.20 -10.89 -19.56
C ALA A 219 -3.05 -11.49 -20.71
N ASP A 220 -4.36 -11.25 -20.71
CA ASP A 220 -5.28 -11.86 -21.69
C ASP A 220 -5.64 -10.98 -22.90
N GLU A 221 -5.47 -9.64 -22.84
CA GLU A 221 -5.80 -8.79 -24.00
C GLU A 221 -4.65 -8.69 -25.03
N LEU A 222 -3.43 -9.10 -24.65
CA LEU A 222 -2.28 -9.25 -25.56
C LEU A 222 -2.05 -10.69 -26.05
N CYS A 223 -2.86 -11.67 -25.63
CA CYS A 223 -2.98 -12.96 -26.33
C CYS A 223 -3.76 -12.82 -27.65
N GLY A 224 -3.46 -11.78 -28.41
CA GLY A 224 -3.49 -11.80 -29.88
C GLY A 224 -2.44 -12.76 -30.45
N GLN A 225 -2.40 -13.99 -29.95
CA GLN A 225 -1.70 -15.11 -30.57
C GLN A 225 -2.77 -15.91 -31.34
N PRO A 226 -2.86 -15.78 -32.68
CA PRO A 226 -3.54 -16.83 -33.43
C PRO A 226 -2.81 -18.13 -33.10
N ILE A 227 -3.55 -19.12 -32.60
CA ILE A 227 -3.06 -20.48 -32.40
C ILE A 227 -2.54 -20.95 -33.77
N ALA A 228 -1.24 -20.81 -33.99
CA ALA A 228 -0.54 -21.49 -35.06
C ALA A 228 -0.57 -22.97 -34.65
N VAL A 229 -1.59 -23.66 -35.13
CA VAL A 229 -1.69 -25.12 -35.08
C VAL A 229 -0.40 -25.66 -35.68
N ILE A 230 0.51 -26.10 -34.82
CA ILE A 230 1.65 -26.92 -35.19
C ILE A 230 1.04 -28.21 -35.74
N ARG A 231 0.95 -28.31 -37.06
CA ARG A 231 0.57 -29.55 -37.74
C ARG A 231 1.81 -30.44 -37.71
N PRO A 232 1.82 -31.58 -37.00
CA PRO A 232 2.88 -32.55 -37.14
C PRO A 232 2.70 -33.19 -38.53
N SER A 233 3.49 -32.77 -39.51
CA SER A 233 3.64 -33.55 -40.74
C SER A 233 4.46 -34.78 -40.39
N ALA A 234 3.73 -35.87 -40.14
CA ALA A 234 4.28 -37.20 -39.98
C ALA A 234 5.23 -37.53 -41.14
N ALA A 235 6.34 -38.14 -40.76
CA ALA A 235 7.33 -38.72 -41.66
C ALA A 235 6.73 -39.85 -42.52
N MET A 236 7.27 -40.02 -43.73
CA MET A 236 7.55 -41.37 -44.23
C MET A 236 8.88 -41.38 -45.01
N PRO A 237 9.86 -42.19 -44.59
CA PRO A 237 11.01 -42.58 -45.37
C PRO A 237 10.77 -43.96 -45.99
N SER A 238 10.89 -44.10 -47.32
CA SER A 238 11.43 -45.29 -47.99
C SER A 238 11.20 -45.22 -49.50
N ALA A 239 12.27 -45.23 -50.29
CA ALA A 239 12.42 -46.18 -51.40
C ALA A 239 13.81 -46.00 -52.03
N SER A 240 14.67 -46.96 -51.70
CA SER A 240 15.73 -47.53 -52.52
C SER A 240 15.65 -47.24 -54.03
N ARG A 241 16.76 -46.81 -54.63
CA ARG A 241 17.10 -47.20 -56.00
C ARG A 241 18.59 -47.51 -56.11
N GLN A 242 18.88 -48.80 -56.22
CA GLN A 242 20.11 -49.34 -56.78
C GLN A 242 20.07 -49.21 -58.31
N SER A 243 21.23 -48.86 -58.88
CA SER A 243 21.83 -49.28 -60.17
C SER A 243 22.50 -48.10 -60.86
#